data_AF-A0A2U1F813-F1
#
_entry.id   AF-A0A2U1F813-F1
#
_cell.length_a   1.000
_cell.length_b   1.000
_cell.length_c   1.000
_cell.angle_alpha   90.00
_cell.angle_beta   90.00
_cell.angle_gamma   90.00
#
_symmetry.space_group_name_H-M   'P 1'
#
loop_
_entity.id
_entity.type
_entity.pdbx_description
1 polymer ?
#
loop_
_entity_poly.entity_id
_entity_poly.type
_entity_poly.pdbx_seq_one_letter_code
_entity_poly.pdbx_strand_id
1 'polypeptide(L)'
;MKKVNPFLALALFVAICAPEQSATAQSVKKQISREQSKALALKQQRAKPSDLAPFRDVPIPSGMARIILEAHDVWGDGSGYQLLMDADHTAYGNEIPPNTPLGQTLTEDCNIPADLYVPFEFKVPADADPSCTPEHQVVDGMSSVDIPAGAYDYVVVNPTPGLCIVIPGVFGQEDATYGNDFTFEAGKTYHFQALYYDGPSWQTSGDYVTLTITGEGTDLSEVTTVKPYTMAIVGNKIMATCNGHIALYDMNGRYVVGGIDKLEYTVPMGSYVIRLSINGRTYVEKIAVSDQ
;
A
#
# COMPACT_ATOMS: atom_id res chain seq x y z
N MET A 1 51.28 15.83 -54.71
CA MET A 1 52.43 15.03 -54.22
C MET A 1 53.31 15.98 -53.42
N LYS A 2 53.16 16.07 -52.09
CA LYS A 2 53.83 15.22 -51.07
C LYS A 2 55.35 15.13 -51.26
N LYS A 3 56.09 15.77 -50.35
CA LYS A 3 57.37 15.27 -49.82
C LYS A 3 57.35 15.41 -48.30
N VAL A 4 57.90 14.40 -47.64
CA VAL A 4 57.68 13.96 -46.26
C VAL A 4 59.04 13.91 -45.55
N ASN A 5 59.13 14.50 -44.35
CA ASN A 5 59.92 14.20 -43.13
C ASN A 5 61.46 13.99 -43.17
N PRO A 6 62.22 14.18 -42.04
CA PRO A 6 61.87 13.65 -40.70
C PRO A 6 62.41 14.34 -39.39
N PHE A 7 61.96 13.78 -38.25
CA PHE A 7 62.49 13.70 -36.86
C PHE A 7 62.72 14.95 -35.96
N LEU A 8 61.89 15.01 -34.89
CA LEU A 8 62.23 15.06 -33.45
C LEU A 8 63.10 16.19 -32.86
N ALA A 9 62.50 17.06 -32.04
CA ALA A 9 63.12 17.53 -30.79
C ALA A 9 62.06 18.07 -29.81
N LEU A 10 62.05 17.42 -28.65
CA LEU A 10 61.39 17.70 -27.38
C LEU A 10 61.77 19.09 -26.81
N ALA A 11 60.79 19.91 -26.41
CA ALA A 11 61.01 20.99 -25.45
C ALA A 11 59.72 21.32 -24.67
N LEU A 12 59.61 20.61 -23.55
CA LEU A 12 58.98 20.97 -22.28
C LEU A 12 58.70 22.49 -22.12
N PHE A 13 57.43 22.89 -22.05
CA PHE A 13 57.03 24.13 -21.38
C PHE A 13 56.33 23.78 -20.07
N VAL A 14 56.97 24.19 -18.98
CA VAL A 14 56.64 23.92 -17.59
C VAL A 14 55.28 24.53 -17.25
N ALA A 15 54.28 23.69 -17.02
CA ALA A 15 53.05 24.04 -16.32
C ALA A 15 53.30 23.93 -14.81
N ILE A 16 53.53 25.07 -14.15
CA ILE A 16 53.42 25.19 -12.69
C ILE A 16 52.65 26.50 -12.40
N CYS A 17 51.36 26.34 -12.10
CA CYS A 17 50.42 27.22 -11.37
C CYS A 17 49.02 26.60 -11.58
N ALA A 18 48.26 26.02 -10.65
CA ALA A 18 48.35 25.77 -9.21
C ALA A 18 47.54 24.48 -8.91
N PRO A 19 47.96 23.57 -8.01
CA PRO A 19 47.19 22.36 -7.69
C PRO A 19 46.07 22.57 -6.66
N GLU A 20 45.92 23.76 -6.08
CA GLU A 20 44.99 23.99 -4.96
C GLU A 20 43.54 24.27 -5.38
N GLN A 21 43.25 24.54 -6.65
CA GLN A 21 41.89 24.88 -7.08
C GLN A 21 41.02 23.67 -7.45
N SER A 22 41.58 22.48 -7.73
CA SER A 22 40.78 21.31 -8.14
C SER A 22 40.25 20.50 -6.95
N ALA A 23 41.10 20.21 -5.96
CA ALA A 23 40.70 19.48 -4.76
C ALA A 23 39.74 20.32 -3.89
N THR A 24 39.98 21.63 -3.79
CA THR A 24 39.13 22.55 -3.03
C THR A 24 37.79 22.74 -3.72
N ALA A 25 37.73 22.88 -5.06
CA ALA A 25 36.46 22.99 -5.77
C ALA A 25 35.64 21.68 -5.74
N GLN A 26 36.28 20.51 -5.80
CA GLN A 26 35.59 19.22 -5.62
C GLN A 26 35.12 19.03 -4.18
N SER A 27 35.94 19.38 -3.19
CA SER A 27 35.57 19.34 -1.77
C SER A 27 34.39 20.28 -1.48
N VAL A 28 34.44 21.51 -2.01
CA VAL A 28 33.38 22.52 -1.88
C VAL A 28 32.11 22.09 -2.61
N LYS A 29 32.18 21.54 -3.83
CA LYS A 29 31.00 20.97 -4.52
C LYS A 29 30.39 19.80 -3.74
N LYS A 30 31.22 18.92 -3.18
CA LYS A 30 30.77 17.79 -2.36
C LYS A 30 30.15 18.25 -1.04
N GLN A 31 30.68 19.31 -0.45
CA GLN A 31 30.16 19.90 0.78
C GLN A 31 28.85 20.67 0.53
N ILE A 32 28.76 21.45 -0.55
CA ILE A 32 27.53 22.13 -0.97
C ILE A 32 26.43 21.11 -1.27
N SER A 33 26.73 20.03 -2.00
CA SER A 33 25.78 18.94 -2.24
C SER A 33 25.31 18.30 -0.93
N ARG A 34 26.21 17.99 0.01
CA ARG A 34 25.84 17.44 1.32
C ARG A 34 25.01 18.40 2.16
N GLU A 35 25.33 19.68 2.16
CA GLU A 35 24.55 20.69 2.89
C GLU A 35 23.17 20.91 2.24
N GLN A 36 23.06 20.84 0.92
CA GLN A 36 21.78 20.88 0.21
C GLN A 36 20.94 19.62 0.48
N SER A 37 21.53 18.43 0.42
CA SER A 37 20.88 17.16 0.78
C SER A 37 20.41 17.18 2.23
N LYS A 38 21.25 17.67 3.15
CA LYS A 38 20.91 17.79 4.57
C LYS A 38 19.84 18.86 4.82
N ALA A 39 19.85 19.96 4.07
CA ALA A 39 18.83 21.00 4.17
C ALA A 39 17.48 20.54 3.60
N LEU A 40 17.50 19.71 2.55
CA LEU A 40 16.32 19.06 1.96
C LEU A 40 15.75 18.00 2.91
N ALA A 41 16.60 17.12 3.43
CA ALA A 41 16.26 16.14 4.47
C ALA A 41 15.73 16.82 5.75
N LEU A 42 16.29 17.98 6.15
CA LEU A 42 15.80 18.75 7.29
C LEU A 42 14.47 19.47 7.00
N LYS A 43 14.21 19.88 5.75
CA LYS A 43 12.88 20.38 5.34
C LYS A 43 11.84 19.27 5.38
N GLN A 44 12.20 18.04 5.04
CA GLN A 44 11.32 16.86 5.08
C GLN A 44 11.12 16.32 6.50
N GLN A 45 12.14 16.36 7.37
CA GLN A 45 11.94 16.14 8.82
C GLN A 45 11.09 17.24 9.48
N ARG A 46 11.01 18.42 8.84
CA ARG A 46 10.08 19.51 9.19
C ARG A 46 8.76 19.43 8.41
N ALA A 47 8.54 18.40 7.58
CA ALA A 47 7.23 18.11 7.06
C ALA A 47 6.28 18.01 8.26
N LYS A 48 5.11 18.62 8.14
CA LYS A 48 4.09 18.52 9.18
C LYS A 48 3.88 17.02 9.48
N PRO A 49 3.67 16.63 10.75
CA PRO A 49 3.28 15.26 11.06
C PRO A 49 2.14 14.84 10.13
N SER A 50 2.21 13.62 9.58
CA SER A 50 1.19 13.08 8.67
C SER A 50 -0.20 13.37 9.21
N ASP A 51 -0.97 14.16 8.47
CA ASP A 51 -2.32 14.52 8.87
C ASP A 51 -3.31 13.52 8.28
N LEU A 52 -3.43 12.36 8.93
CA LEU A 52 -4.37 11.32 8.52
C LEU A 52 -5.83 11.66 8.90
N ALA A 53 -6.12 12.84 9.47
CA ALA A 53 -7.47 13.23 9.85
C ALA A 53 -8.50 13.11 8.71
N PRO A 54 -8.19 13.46 7.44
CA PRO A 54 -9.13 13.30 6.33
C PRO A 54 -9.61 11.85 6.12
N PHE A 55 -8.83 10.87 6.57
CA PHE A 55 -9.13 9.45 6.37
C PHE A 55 -9.56 8.72 7.65
N ARG A 56 -9.25 9.27 8.84
CA ARG A 56 -9.61 8.65 10.13
C ARG A 56 -11.11 8.63 10.36
N ASP A 57 -11.80 9.69 9.97
CA ASP A 57 -13.23 9.87 10.27
C ASP A 57 -14.14 9.33 9.16
N VAL A 58 -13.56 8.87 8.04
CA VAL A 58 -14.29 8.23 6.94
C VAL A 58 -14.27 6.72 7.20
N PRO A 59 -15.42 6.09 7.47
CA PRO A 59 -15.47 4.64 7.67
C PRO A 59 -14.88 3.89 6.48
N ILE A 60 -14.11 2.84 6.76
CA ILE A 60 -13.68 1.89 5.73
C ILE A 60 -14.88 1.00 5.41
N PRO A 61 -15.26 0.81 4.12
CA PRO A 61 -16.35 -0.09 3.78
C PRO A 61 -16.09 -1.51 4.29
N SER A 62 -17.15 -2.22 4.69
CA SER A 62 -17.04 -3.59 5.21
C SER A 62 -16.35 -4.51 4.19
N GLY A 63 -15.39 -5.32 4.66
CA GLY A 63 -14.60 -6.22 3.82
C GLY A 63 -13.45 -5.54 3.05
N MET A 64 -13.24 -4.23 3.21
CA MET A 64 -12.18 -3.49 2.54
C MET A 64 -11.06 -3.10 3.50
N ALA A 65 -9.86 -2.88 2.96
CA ALA A 65 -8.74 -2.20 3.59
C ALA A 65 -8.55 -0.83 2.94
N ARG A 66 -8.09 0.16 3.71
CA ARG A 66 -7.74 1.48 3.16
C ARG A 66 -6.24 1.56 2.92
N ILE A 67 -5.84 1.88 1.70
CA ILE A 67 -4.45 2.09 1.32
C ILE A 67 -4.22 3.58 1.11
N ILE A 68 -3.18 4.12 1.74
CA ILE A 68 -2.80 5.54 1.65
C ILE A 68 -1.35 5.60 1.19
N LEU A 69 -1.08 6.43 0.18
CA LEU A 69 0.26 6.83 -0.21
C LEU A 69 0.46 8.31 0.11
N GLU A 70 1.50 8.62 0.88
CA GLU A 70 1.89 9.98 1.27
C GLU A 70 3.33 10.27 0.84
N ALA A 71 3.57 11.48 0.34
CA ALA A 71 4.90 12.00 0.06
C ALA A 71 4.94 13.52 0.31
N HIS A 72 6.12 14.07 0.54
CA HIS A 72 6.31 15.51 0.82
C HIS A 72 7.49 16.09 0.05
N ASP A 73 7.39 16.08 -1.28
CA ASP A 73 8.41 16.57 -2.22
C ASP A 73 9.81 16.04 -1.84
N VAL A 74 9.95 14.72 -1.89
CA VAL A 74 11.08 13.96 -1.34
C VAL A 74 12.42 14.33 -1.98
N TRP A 75 12.42 14.87 -3.19
CA TRP A 75 13.65 15.34 -3.86
C TRP A 75 13.69 16.85 -4.10
N GLY A 76 12.59 17.57 -3.91
CA GLY A 76 12.53 19.01 -4.21
C GLY A 76 12.54 19.33 -5.70
N ASP A 77 12.34 18.32 -6.56
CA ASP A 77 12.42 18.41 -8.03
C ASP A 77 11.07 18.17 -8.72
N GLY A 78 10.00 17.96 -7.94
CA GLY A 78 8.66 17.69 -8.43
C GLY A 78 8.41 16.24 -8.84
N SER A 79 9.35 15.32 -8.63
CA SER A 79 9.10 13.88 -8.72
C SER A 79 8.13 13.43 -7.62
N GLY A 80 7.33 12.41 -7.92
CA GLY A 80 6.31 11.89 -7.02
C GLY A 80 6.21 10.38 -7.07
N TYR A 81 5.24 9.83 -6.35
CA TYR A 81 5.12 8.40 -6.16
C TYR A 81 3.75 7.89 -6.59
N GLN A 82 3.74 6.64 -7.03
CA GLN A 82 2.54 5.85 -7.28
C GLN A 82 2.69 4.52 -6.55
N LEU A 83 1.58 3.90 -6.16
CA LEU A 83 1.54 2.55 -5.60
C LEU A 83 0.65 1.69 -6.50
N LEU A 84 1.17 0.54 -6.92
CA LEU A 84 0.53 -0.42 -7.81
C LEU A 84 0.29 -1.70 -7.03
N MET A 85 -0.90 -2.29 -7.17
CA MET A 85 -1.31 -3.50 -6.45
C MET A 85 -2.00 -4.47 -7.42
N ASP A 86 -1.48 -5.69 -7.47
CA ASP A 86 -1.99 -6.81 -8.26
C ASP A 86 -2.72 -7.78 -7.32
N ALA A 87 -4.03 -7.92 -7.56
CA ALA A 87 -4.96 -8.74 -6.79
C ALA A 87 -4.91 -10.23 -7.16
N ASP A 88 -4.31 -10.57 -8.31
CA ASP A 88 -4.11 -11.94 -8.77
C ASP A 88 -2.78 -12.53 -8.27
N HIS A 89 -1.90 -11.69 -7.70
CA HIS A 89 -0.61 -12.06 -7.08
C HIS A 89 0.32 -12.82 -8.04
N THR A 90 0.35 -12.35 -9.28
CA THR A 90 1.18 -12.90 -10.33
C THR A 90 2.26 -11.94 -10.78
N ALA A 91 2.18 -10.67 -10.38
CA ALA A 91 3.07 -9.62 -10.83
C ALA A 91 4.49 -9.77 -10.29
N TYR A 92 4.66 -10.35 -9.10
CA TYR A 92 5.98 -10.51 -8.51
C TYR A 92 6.82 -11.53 -9.29
N GLY A 93 7.97 -11.08 -9.80
CA GLY A 93 8.85 -11.87 -10.67
C GLY A 93 8.52 -11.79 -12.16
N ASN A 94 7.35 -11.24 -12.54
CA ASN A 94 6.94 -11.05 -13.94
C ASN A 94 7.02 -9.57 -14.32
N GLU A 95 6.19 -8.72 -13.71
CA GLU A 95 6.16 -7.28 -13.89
C GLU A 95 6.98 -6.55 -12.81
N ILE A 96 6.90 -7.01 -11.56
CA ILE A 96 7.71 -6.49 -10.46
C ILE A 96 9.02 -7.31 -10.41
N PRO A 97 10.17 -6.70 -10.73
CA PRO A 97 11.43 -7.43 -10.69
C PRO A 97 11.79 -7.82 -9.25
N PRO A 98 12.25 -9.06 -9.01
CA PRO A 98 12.56 -9.55 -7.67
C PRO A 98 13.80 -8.85 -7.12
N ASN A 99 13.89 -8.70 -5.80
CA ASN A 99 14.95 -7.95 -5.11
C ASN A 99 16.36 -8.20 -5.66
N THR A 100 17.01 -7.13 -6.11
CA THR A 100 18.45 -7.13 -6.36
C THR A 100 19.16 -6.13 -5.45
N PRO A 101 20.45 -6.34 -5.14
CA PRO A 101 21.17 -5.47 -4.22
C PRO A 101 21.20 -3.99 -4.61
N LEU A 102 21.04 -3.62 -5.89
CA LEU A 102 21.42 -2.29 -6.41
C LEU A 102 20.29 -1.24 -6.59
N GLY A 103 19.10 -1.48 -6.08
CA GLY A 103 17.93 -0.66 -6.44
C GLY A 103 17.48 -0.99 -7.86
N GLN A 104 16.18 -1.07 -8.07
CA GLN A 104 15.62 -1.57 -9.33
C GLN A 104 14.84 -0.49 -10.04
N THR A 105 14.77 -0.61 -11.35
CA THR A 105 13.85 0.17 -12.15
C THR A 105 12.72 -0.75 -12.60
N LEU A 106 11.49 -0.24 -12.60
CA LEU A 106 10.38 -0.95 -13.22
C LEU A 106 10.51 -0.92 -14.74
N THR A 107 11.10 0.15 -15.29
CA THR A 107 11.46 0.26 -16.72
C THR A 107 12.92 0.66 -16.89
N GLU A 108 13.58 0.22 -17.96
CA GLU A 108 15.01 0.56 -18.19
C GLU A 108 15.20 1.99 -18.73
N ASP A 109 14.17 2.56 -19.35
CA ASP A 109 14.17 3.90 -19.93
C ASP A 109 12.75 4.51 -19.93
N CYS A 110 12.58 5.67 -20.57
CA CYS A 110 11.30 6.37 -20.71
C CYS A 110 10.48 5.90 -21.93
N ASN A 111 10.79 4.75 -22.55
CA ASN A 111 9.90 4.12 -23.53
C ASN A 111 8.86 3.27 -22.79
N ILE A 112 7.99 3.94 -22.03
CA ILE A 112 7.04 3.27 -21.14
C ILE A 112 5.91 2.63 -21.96
N PRO A 113 5.68 1.30 -21.85
CA PRO A 113 4.52 0.66 -22.45
C PRO A 113 3.23 1.18 -21.83
N ALA A 114 2.25 1.54 -22.67
CA ALA A 114 0.96 2.06 -22.19
C ALA A 114 0.17 1.02 -21.37
N ASP A 115 0.46 -0.26 -21.56
CA ASP A 115 -0.13 -1.39 -20.86
C ASP A 115 0.66 -1.83 -19.62
N LEU A 116 1.75 -1.15 -19.26
CA LEU A 116 2.58 -1.51 -18.10
C LEU A 116 1.78 -1.62 -16.80
N TYR A 117 0.75 -0.78 -16.63
CA TYR A 117 -0.08 -0.78 -15.42
C TYR A 117 -1.39 -1.59 -15.57
N VAL A 118 -1.55 -2.37 -16.64
CA VAL A 118 -2.74 -3.23 -16.84
C VAL A 118 -2.82 -4.38 -15.84
N PRO A 119 -1.71 -5.05 -15.46
CA PRO A 119 -1.74 -6.16 -14.48
C PRO A 119 -2.01 -5.73 -13.03
N PHE A 120 -2.18 -4.44 -12.75
CA PHE A 120 -2.44 -3.94 -11.40
C PHE A 120 -3.87 -3.40 -11.33
N GLU A 121 -4.76 -4.13 -10.64
CA GLU A 121 -6.18 -3.79 -10.49
C GLU A 121 -6.39 -2.53 -9.67
N PHE A 122 -5.49 -2.25 -8.72
CA PHE A 122 -5.59 -1.10 -7.84
C PHE A 122 -4.33 -0.24 -7.86
N LYS A 123 -4.55 1.07 -7.77
CA LYS A 123 -3.49 2.08 -7.87
C LYS A 123 -3.73 3.21 -6.89
N VAL A 124 -2.66 3.84 -6.45
CA VAL A 124 -2.71 5.11 -5.72
C VAL A 124 -1.71 6.09 -6.35
N PRO A 125 -2.17 7.20 -6.95
CA PRO A 125 -3.57 7.58 -7.20
C PRO A 125 -4.33 6.56 -8.06
N ALA A 126 -5.66 6.54 -7.99
CA ALA A 126 -6.48 5.57 -8.73
C ALA A 126 -6.37 5.70 -10.25
N ASP A 127 -6.02 6.89 -10.72
CA ASP A 127 -5.75 7.28 -12.10
C ASP A 127 -4.26 7.32 -12.44
N ALA A 128 -3.39 6.73 -11.62
CA ALA A 128 -1.95 6.62 -11.88
C ALA A 128 -1.68 6.11 -13.31
N ASP A 129 -0.88 6.88 -14.05
CA ASP A 129 -0.51 6.61 -15.43
C ASP A 129 0.94 6.12 -15.57
N PRO A 130 1.20 5.11 -16.43
CA PRO A 130 2.56 4.62 -16.69
C PRO A 130 3.29 5.60 -17.62
N SER A 131 3.95 6.59 -17.05
CA SER A 131 4.65 7.65 -17.78
C SER A 131 5.85 8.13 -17.01
N CYS A 132 6.96 8.48 -17.69
CA CYS A 132 8.07 9.15 -17.02
C CYS A 132 7.78 10.65 -16.76
N THR A 133 6.71 11.21 -17.34
CA THR A 133 6.16 12.53 -16.99
C THR A 133 4.69 12.35 -16.60
N PRO A 134 4.43 11.75 -15.43
CA PRO A 134 3.08 11.36 -15.05
C PRO A 134 2.21 12.59 -14.78
N GLU A 135 0.94 12.48 -15.14
CA GLU A 135 -0.07 13.47 -14.76
C GLU A 135 -0.64 13.17 -13.35
N HIS A 136 -0.61 11.89 -12.95
CA HIS A 136 -1.25 11.41 -11.72
C HIS A 136 -0.23 10.71 -10.80
N GLN A 137 0.33 11.48 -9.85
CA GLN A 137 1.28 10.99 -8.85
C GLN A 137 1.17 11.80 -7.55
N VAL A 138 1.62 11.23 -6.43
CA VAL A 138 1.69 11.93 -5.15
C VAL A 138 3.07 12.60 -5.03
N VAL A 139 3.13 13.91 -5.21
CA VAL A 139 4.37 14.72 -5.06
C VAL A 139 4.47 15.30 -3.66
N ASP A 140 3.49 16.12 -3.25
CA ASP A 140 3.37 16.67 -1.90
C ASP A 140 1.92 16.59 -1.44
N GLY A 141 1.65 15.68 -0.50
CA GLY A 141 0.32 15.37 0.00
C GLY A 141 0.09 13.86 0.08
N MET A 142 -1.18 13.47 -0.06
CA MET A 142 -1.62 12.10 0.13
C MET A 142 -2.72 11.74 -0.88
N SER A 143 -2.77 10.47 -1.27
CA SER A 143 -3.88 9.89 -2.01
C SER A 143 -4.23 8.53 -1.39
N SER A 144 -5.45 8.06 -1.62
CA SER A 144 -5.93 6.81 -1.04
C SER A 144 -6.87 6.04 -1.94
N VAL A 145 -6.97 4.74 -1.71
CA VAL A 145 -8.00 3.87 -2.29
C VAL A 145 -8.45 2.85 -1.24
N ASP A 146 -9.72 2.47 -1.27
CA ASP A 146 -10.23 1.33 -0.49
C ASP A 146 -10.27 0.10 -1.40
N ILE A 147 -9.63 -1.00 -0.99
CA ILE A 147 -9.52 -2.25 -1.76
C ILE A 147 -10.10 -3.43 -0.99
N PRO A 148 -10.58 -4.50 -1.65
CA PRO A 148 -10.98 -5.73 -0.96
C PRO A 148 -9.84 -6.29 -0.12
N ALA A 149 -10.15 -6.75 1.10
CA ALA A 149 -9.17 -7.48 1.89
C ALA A 149 -8.77 -8.77 1.17
N GLY A 150 -7.48 -9.10 1.20
CA GLY A 150 -6.90 -10.17 0.40
C GLY A 150 -5.39 -10.08 0.43
N ALA A 151 -4.72 -11.00 -0.25
CA ALA A 151 -3.31 -10.85 -0.51
C ALA A 151 -3.08 -10.24 -1.89
N TYR A 152 -1.95 -9.58 -2.05
CA TYR A 152 -1.61 -8.79 -3.22
C TYR A 152 -0.10 -8.78 -3.41
N ASP A 153 0.33 -8.74 -4.67
CA ASP A 153 1.65 -8.21 -4.98
C ASP A 153 1.56 -6.70 -5.10
N TYR A 154 2.51 -5.98 -4.52
CA TYR A 154 2.50 -4.52 -4.61
C TYR A 154 3.88 -3.95 -4.85
N VAL A 155 3.91 -2.76 -5.46
CA VAL A 155 5.13 -1.97 -5.64
C VAL A 155 4.81 -0.48 -5.60
N VAL A 156 5.55 0.28 -4.79
CA VAL A 156 5.65 1.73 -4.89
C VAL A 156 6.66 2.04 -5.98
N VAL A 157 6.37 3.03 -6.82
CA VAL A 157 7.27 3.50 -7.87
C VAL A 157 7.39 5.01 -7.85
N ASN A 158 8.52 5.51 -8.35
CA ASN A 158 8.76 6.93 -8.60
C ASN A 158 8.99 7.11 -10.10
N PRO A 159 8.03 7.68 -10.84
CA PRO A 159 8.25 7.99 -12.24
C PRO A 159 9.19 9.20 -12.35
N THR A 160 10.41 8.97 -12.81
CA THR A 160 11.43 10.02 -12.85
C THR A 160 11.43 10.72 -14.22
N PRO A 161 11.17 12.05 -14.26
CA PRO A 161 11.14 12.84 -15.50
C PRO A 161 12.30 12.59 -16.46
N GLY A 162 11.96 12.09 -17.65
CA GLY A 162 12.89 11.87 -18.76
C GLY A 162 13.88 10.73 -18.58
N LEU A 163 13.75 9.92 -17.52
CA LEU A 163 14.65 8.80 -17.23
C LEU A 163 13.95 7.45 -17.36
N CYS A 164 13.19 7.04 -16.36
CA CYS A 164 12.47 5.76 -16.30
C CYS A 164 11.49 5.78 -15.12
N ILE A 165 10.77 4.68 -14.92
CA ILE A 165 10.01 4.45 -13.68
C ILE A 165 10.91 3.64 -12.75
N VAL A 166 11.32 4.24 -11.63
CA VAL A 166 12.17 3.59 -10.65
C VAL A 166 11.36 2.91 -9.56
N ILE A 167 11.86 1.81 -9.03
CA ILE A 167 11.40 1.25 -7.76
C ILE A 167 12.28 1.88 -6.69
N PRO A 168 11.71 2.75 -5.82
CA PRO A 168 12.48 3.43 -4.78
C PRO A 168 13.16 2.42 -3.86
N GLY A 169 14.22 2.86 -3.21
CA GLY A 169 14.90 2.03 -2.23
C GLY A 169 16.34 2.48 -1.99
N VAL A 170 16.87 2.00 -0.89
CA VAL A 170 18.25 2.25 -0.49
C VAL A 170 19.04 0.95 -0.53
N PHE A 171 20.24 1.00 -1.11
CA PHE A 171 21.14 -0.15 -1.16
C PHE A 171 21.32 -0.78 0.23
N GLY A 172 21.01 -2.08 0.33
CA GLY A 172 21.20 -2.85 1.55
C GLY A 172 20.25 -2.53 2.69
N GLN A 173 19.14 -1.82 2.42
CA GLN A 173 18.07 -1.58 3.39
C GLN A 173 16.81 -2.32 2.97
N GLU A 174 16.16 -2.97 3.93
CA GLU A 174 14.80 -3.46 3.76
C GLU A 174 13.81 -2.32 4.06
N ASP A 175 12.78 -2.23 3.24
CA ASP A 175 11.72 -1.23 3.36
C ASP A 175 10.38 -1.80 2.85
N ALA A 176 9.33 -0.97 2.86
CA ALA A 176 8.00 -1.36 2.42
C ALA A 176 7.71 -0.96 0.98
N THR A 177 8.74 -0.88 0.11
CA THR A 177 8.55 -0.46 -1.28
C THR A 177 7.77 -1.49 -2.08
N TYR A 178 7.93 -2.78 -1.82
CA TYR A 178 7.21 -3.84 -2.53
C TYR A 178 6.87 -5.00 -1.59
N GLY A 179 5.93 -5.82 -2.02
CA GLY A 179 5.54 -7.05 -1.33
C GLY A 179 5.15 -8.13 -2.31
N ASN A 180 5.44 -9.37 -1.93
CA ASN A 180 5.00 -10.59 -2.61
C ASN A 180 3.98 -11.29 -1.70
N ASP A 181 2.78 -11.57 -2.19
CA ASP A 181 1.68 -12.17 -1.43
C ASP A 181 1.35 -11.43 -0.11
N PHE A 182 1.46 -10.10 -0.09
CA PHE A 182 1.22 -9.31 1.11
C PHE A 182 -0.28 -9.24 1.43
N THR A 183 -0.67 -9.62 2.66
CA THR A 183 -2.08 -9.66 3.07
C THR A 183 -2.55 -8.31 3.63
N PHE A 184 -3.47 -7.65 2.92
CA PHE A 184 -4.26 -6.53 3.42
C PHE A 184 -5.54 -7.04 4.11
N GLU A 185 -5.59 -6.92 5.44
CA GLU A 185 -6.76 -7.26 6.26
C GLU A 185 -7.86 -6.19 6.26
N ALA A 186 -9.12 -6.63 6.30
CA ALA A 186 -10.29 -5.75 6.35
C ALA A 186 -10.29 -4.85 7.59
N GLY A 187 -10.82 -3.63 7.44
CA GLY A 187 -10.94 -2.65 8.52
C GLY A 187 -9.62 -1.98 8.92
N LYS A 188 -8.50 -2.37 8.32
CA LYS A 188 -7.20 -1.74 8.55
C LYS A 188 -6.89 -0.66 7.53
N THR A 189 -6.14 0.32 7.97
CA THR A 189 -5.49 1.33 7.13
C THR A 189 -4.01 1.01 7.02
N TYR A 190 -3.52 0.94 5.79
CA TYR A 190 -2.13 0.73 5.42
C TYR A 190 -1.59 2.03 4.86
N HIS A 191 -0.74 2.69 5.63
CA HIS A 191 -0.17 3.98 5.29
C HIS A 191 1.27 3.80 4.81
N PHE A 192 1.45 3.93 3.49
CA PHE A 192 2.75 3.99 2.84
C PHE A 192 3.22 5.44 2.79
N GLN A 193 4.37 5.71 3.39
CA GLN A 193 4.97 7.03 3.39
C GLN A 193 6.33 6.99 2.71
N ALA A 194 6.46 7.69 1.58
CA ALA A 194 7.71 7.88 0.87
C ALA A 194 8.52 9.01 1.52
N LEU A 195 9.78 8.71 1.83
CA LEU A 195 10.68 9.57 2.58
C LEU A 195 12.07 9.57 1.95
N TYR A 196 12.87 10.58 2.28
CA TYR A 196 14.30 10.57 2.00
C TYR A 196 15.05 9.97 3.19
N TYR A 197 15.81 8.90 2.94
CA TYR A 197 16.76 8.37 3.90
C TYR A 197 18.16 8.97 3.67
N ASP A 198 18.70 9.64 4.68
CA ASP A 198 20.04 10.24 4.66
C ASP A 198 21.05 9.28 5.30
N GLY A 199 21.69 8.46 4.47
CA GLY A 199 22.72 7.53 4.90
C GLY A 199 24.12 8.14 4.93
N PRO A 200 25.12 7.39 5.42
CA PRO A 200 26.50 7.88 5.52
C PRO A 200 27.18 8.12 4.16
N SER A 201 26.57 7.67 3.06
CA SER A 201 27.10 7.79 1.70
C SER A 201 25.98 7.96 0.67
N TRP A 202 26.34 8.42 -0.53
CA TRP A 202 25.38 8.54 -1.63
C TRP A 202 24.80 7.19 -2.08
N GLN A 203 25.50 6.07 -1.83
CA GLN A 203 25.01 4.72 -2.15
C GLN A 203 23.95 4.25 -1.17
N THR A 204 23.98 4.81 0.04
CA THR A 204 23.10 4.44 1.15
C THR A 204 22.14 5.57 1.51
N SER A 205 21.95 6.53 0.60
CA SER A 205 20.95 7.60 0.73
C SER A 205 20.04 7.56 -0.48
N GLY A 206 18.76 7.83 -0.30
CA GLY A 206 17.79 7.76 -1.38
C GLY A 206 16.36 7.65 -0.88
N ASP A 207 15.47 7.21 -1.75
CA ASP A 207 14.07 6.95 -1.42
C ASP A 207 13.94 5.81 -0.42
N TYR A 208 13.03 5.98 0.53
CA TYR A 208 12.71 4.97 1.53
C TYR A 208 11.21 4.98 1.80
N VAL A 209 10.58 3.81 1.77
CA VAL A 209 9.14 3.69 2.03
C VAL A 209 8.90 3.03 3.38
N THR A 210 8.14 3.70 4.24
CA THR A 210 7.64 3.11 5.49
C THR A 210 6.19 2.66 5.34
N LEU A 211 5.83 1.60 6.04
CA LEU A 211 4.45 1.13 6.15
C LEU A 211 4.00 1.18 7.60
N THR A 212 2.97 1.99 7.88
CA THR A 212 2.29 2.04 9.18
C THR A 212 0.90 1.44 9.04
N ILE A 213 0.59 0.43 9.85
CA ILE A 213 -0.71 -0.24 9.85
C ILE A 213 -1.50 0.22 11.08
N THR A 214 -2.73 0.68 10.87
CA THR A 214 -3.64 1.13 11.94
C THR A 214 -5.05 0.57 11.73
N GLY A 215 -5.88 0.63 12.77
CA GLY A 215 -7.21 0.02 12.79
C GLY A 215 -7.20 -1.33 13.51
N GLU A 216 -8.32 -1.65 14.16
CA GLU A 216 -8.56 -3.01 14.65
C GLU A 216 -8.98 -3.83 13.43
N GLY A 217 -8.28 -4.92 13.15
CA GLY A 217 -8.68 -5.81 12.05
C GLY A 217 -10.14 -6.21 12.27
N THR A 218 -10.99 -5.93 11.30
CA THR A 218 -12.31 -6.56 11.31
C THR A 218 -12.07 -7.98 10.85
N ASP A 219 -12.31 -8.95 11.73
CA ASP A 219 -12.61 -10.32 11.30
C ASP A 219 -13.58 -10.25 10.11
N LEU A 220 -13.54 -11.22 9.20
CA LEU A 220 -14.44 -11.33 8.02
C LEU A 220 -15.94 -11.52 8.40
N SER A 221 -16.42 -10.93 9.49
CA SER A 221 -17.77 -11.01 10.01
C SER A 221 -18.29 -9.63 10.44
N GLU A 222 -18.81 -8.88 9.49
CA GLU A 222 -20.24 -8.53 9.40
C GLU A 222 -20.37 -7.58 8.20
N VAL A 223 -20.79 -8.15 7.06
CA VAL A 223 -21.59 -7.35 6.13
C VAL A 223 -22.83 -6.99 6.95
N THR A 224 -22.96 -5.73 7.37
CA THR A 224 -24.15 -5.16 8.03
C THR A 224 -25.31 -5.10 7.03
N THR A 225 -25.63 -6.24 6.46
CA THR A 225 -26.90 -6.49 5.81
C THR A 225 -27.92 -6.41 6.91
N VAL A 226 -28.87 -5.48 6.81
CA VAL A 226 -30.07 -5.50 7.65
C VAL A 226 -30.61 -6.93 7.60
N LYS A 227 -30.51 -7.66 8.72
CA LYS A 227 -30.99 -9.03 8.79
C LYS A 227 -32.49 -8.98 8.49
N PRO A 228 -33.01 -9.71 7.49
CA PRO A 228 -34.42 -9.64 7.08
C PRO A 228 -35.34 -10.40 8.05
N TYR A 229 -34.95 -10.43 9.33
CA TYR A 229 -35.60 -11.10 10.43
C TYR A 229 -35.22 -10.43 11.74
N THR A 230 -36.10 -10.52 12.72
CA THR A 230 -35.86 -10.07 14.09
C THR A 230 -35.76 -11.27 14.99
N MET A 231 -34.87 -11.22 15.98
CA MET A 231 -34.82 -12.23 17.04
C MET A 231 -34.66 -11.56 18.40
N ALA A 232 -35.24 -12.19 19.41
CA ALA A 232 -35.09 -11.80 20.80
C ALA A 232 -35.14 -13.03 21.70
N ILE A 233 -34.40 -12.96 22.81
CA ILE A 233 -34.42 -13.96 23.86
C ILE A 233 -34.90 -13.24 25.11
N VAL A 234 -36.00 -13.71 25.71
CA VAL A 234 -36.56 -13.14 26.94
C VAL A 234 -36.67 -14.26 27.95
N GLY A 235 -35.76 -14.28 28.93
CA GLY A 235 -35.58 -15.42 29.82
C GLY A 235 -35.27 -16.69 29.02
N ASN A 236 -36.11 -17.71 29.18
CA ASN A 236 -35.96 -18.99 28.48
C ASN A 236 -36.80 -19.10 27.19
N LYS A 237 -37.38 -17.99 26.72
CA LYS A 237 -38.19 -17.94 25.49
C LYS A 237 -37.38 -17.35 24.34
N ILE A 238 -37.30 -18.10 23.25
CA ILE A 238 -36.75 -17.66 21.97
C ILE A 238 -37.91 -17.13 21.12
N MET A 239 -37.75 -15.91 20.60
CA MET A 239 -38.70 -15.27 19.70
C MET A 239 -37.99 -14.90 18.41
N ALA A 240 -38.56 -15.28 17.27
CA ALA A 240 -38.04 -14.93 15.95
C ALA A 240 -39.19 -14.55 15.01
N THR A 241 -38.94 -13.61 14.10
CA THR A 241 -39.88 -13.21 13.06
C THR A 241 -39.14 -13.00 11.76
N CYS A 242 -39.64 -13.55 10.66
CA CYS A 242 -39.11 -13.39 9.30
C CYS A 242 -40.26 -13.45 8.28
N ASN A 243 -39.94 -13.36 6.98
CA ASN A 243 -40.88 -13.71 5.91
C ASN A 243 -40.43 -15.04 5.28
N GLY A 244 -40.79 -16.15 5.91
CA GLY A 244 -40.25 -17.46 5.55
C GLY A 244 -40.31 -18.51 6.67
N HIS A 245 -39.54 -19.59 6.49
CA HIS A 245 -39.52 -20.72 7.43
C HIS A 245 -38.50 -20.52 8.54
N ILE A 246 -38.88 -20.89 9.75
CA ILE A 246 -38.04 -20.87 10.95
C ILE A 246 -37.95 -22.29 11.50
N ALA A 247 -36.75 -22.77 11.80
CA ALA A 247 -36.54 -24.05 12.46
C ALA A 247 -35.49 -23.91 13.57
N LEU A 248 -35.79 -24.46 14.74
CA LEU A 248 -34.91 -24.48 15.91
C LEU A 248 -34.37 -25.90 16.11
N TYR A 249 -33.08 -25.99 16.38
CA TYR A 249 -32.35 -27.23 16.63
C TYR A 249 -31.58 -27.13 17.94
N ASP A 250 -31.41 -28.26 18.63
CA ASP A 250 -30.46 -28.36 19.73
C ASP A 250 -29.02 -28.53 19.21
N MET A 251 -28.03 -28.49 20.10
CA MET A 251 -26.61 -28.67 19.71
C MET A 251 -26.25 -30.08 19.22
N ASN A 252 -27.14 -31.06 19.40
CA ASN A 252 -26.97 -32.39 18.81
C ASN A 252 -27.53 -32.47 17.39
N GLY A 253 -28.03 -31.35 16.84
CA GLY A 253 -28.64 -31.26 15.52
C GLY A 253 -30.08 -31.80 15.47
N ARG A 254 -30.70 -32.08 16.62
CA ARG A 254 -32.09 -32.55 16.66
C ARG A 254 -33.04 -31.39 16.43
N TYR A 255 -34.00 -31.57 15.53
CA TYR A 255 -35.11 -30.64 15.34
C TYR A 255 -35.95 -30.52 16.62
N VAL A 256 -36.09 -29.29 17.12
CA VAL A 256 -36.86 -28.96 18.33
C VAL A 256 -38.27 -28.51 17.94
N VAL A 257 -38.36 -27.45 17.13
CA VAL A 257 -39.62 -26.82 16.72
C VAL A 257 -39.42 -25.99 15.46
N GLY A 258 -40.50 -25.65 14.76
CA GLY A 258 -40.45 -24.77 13.61
C GLY A 258 -41.75 -23.98 13.44
N GLY A 259 -41.68 -22.93 12.64
CA GLY A 259 -42.78 -22.02 12.37
C GLY A 259 -42.64 -21.37 10.99
N ILE A 260 -43.69 -20.68 10.57
CA ILE A 260 -43.69 -19.84 9.37
C ILE A 260 -43.93 -18.41 9.84
N ASP A 261 -43.10 -17.50 9.37
CA ASP A 261 -43.05 -16.06 9.65
C ASP A 261 -42.80 -15.66 11.10
N LYS A 262 -43.23 -16.46 12.08
CA LYS A 262 -43.05 -16.19 13.49
C LYS A 262 -42.82 -17.49 14.27
N LEU A 263 -41.91 -17.44 15.24
CA LEU A 263 -41.67 -18.49 16.22
C LEU A 263 -41.57 -17.86 17.61
N GLU A 264 -42.32 -18.39 18.57
CA GLU A 264 -42.12 -18.12 20.00
C GLU A 264 -42.11 -19.45 20.73
N TYR A 265 -40.99 -19.81 21.36
CA TYR A 265 -40.86 -21.11 22.00
C TYR A 265 -39.97 -21.07 23.24
N THR A 266 -40.41 -21.75 24.30
CA THR A 266 -39.66 -21.87 25.54
C THR A 266 -38.80 -23.12 25.49
N VAL A 267 -37.52 -22.95 25.78
CA VAL A 267 -36.53 -24.03 25.80
C VAL A 267 -35.85 -24.13 27.17
N PRO A 268 -35.30 -25.29 27.55
CA PRO A 268 -34.34 -25.37 28.65
C PRO A 268 -33.15 -24.43 28.42
N MET A 269 -32.41 -24.13 29.48
CA MET A 269 -31.13 -23.43 29.36
C MET A 269 -30.15 -24.27 28.54
N GLY A 270 -29.38 -23.60 27.69
CA GLY A 270 -28.46 -24.26 26.80
C GLY A 270 -28.21 -23.47 25.53
N SER A 271 -27.45 -24.07 24.63
CA SER A 271 -27.23 -23.54 23.29
C SER A 271 -28.18 -24.19 22.28
N TYR A 272 -28.61 -23.40 21.31
CA TYR A 272 -29.48 -23.81 20.22
C TYR A 272 -29.00 -23.20 18.91
N VAL A 273 -29.45 -23.76 17.80
CA VAL A 273 -29.25 -23.21 16.46
C VAL A 273 -30.61 -22.90 15.87
N ILE A 274 -30.80 -21.68 15.40
CA ILE A 274 -31.99 -21.30 14.63
C ILE A 274 -31.60 -21.14 13.17
N ARG A 275 -32.41 -21.73 12.29
CA ARG A 275 -32.29 -21.64 10.85
C ARG A 275 -33.50 -20.87 10.31
N LEU A 276 -33.25 -19.80 9.55
CA LEU A 276 -34.29 -19.01 8.89
C LEU A 276 -34.11 -19.11 7.38
N SER A 277 -35.14 -19.57 6.67
CA SER A 277 -35.14 -19.66 5.21
C SER A 277 -36.07 -18.60 4.62
N ILE A 278 -35.48 -17.55 4.04
CA ILE A 278 -36.15 -16.32 3.58
C ILE A 278 -35.79 -16.12 2.10
N ASN A 279 -36.79 -16.12 1.21
CA ASN A 279 -36.62 -15.87 -0.22
C ASN A 279 -35.46 -16.69 -0.87
N GLY A 280 -35.38 -17.98 -0.56
CA GLY A 280 -34.34 -18.88 -1.10
C GLY A 280 -32.95 -18.76 -0.45
N ARG A 281 -32.75 -17.83 0.49
CA ARG A 281 -31.53 -17.72 1.30
C ARG A 281 -31.75 -18.35 2.67
N THR A 282 -30.71 -18.99 3.21
CA THR A 282 -30.72 -19.55 4.56
C THR A 282 -29.78 -18.76 5.46
N TYR A 283 -30.31 -18.33 6.60
CA TYR A 283 -29.59 -17.68 7.69
C TYR A 283 -29.53 -18.65 8.87
N VAL A 284 -28.40 -18.67 9.58
CA VAL A 284 -28.20 -19.54 10.74
C VAL A 284 -27.60 -18.73 11.86
N GLU A 285 -28.18 -18.85 13.04
CA GLU A 285 -27.73 -18.12 14.23
C GLU A 285 -27.59 -19.09 15.40
N LYS A 286 -26.51 -18.92 16.18
CA LYS A 286 -26.32 -19.65 17.43
C LYS A 286 -26.94 -18.83 18.56
N ILE A 287 -27.81 -19.47 19.32
CA ILE A 287 -28.53 -18.88 20.43
C ILE A 287 -28.01 -19.48 21.74
N ALA A 288 -27.65 -18.64 22.70
CA ALA A 288 -27.39 -19.06 24.07
C ALA A 288 -28.56 -18.61 24.96
N VAL A 289 -29.18 -19.55 25.66
CA VAL A 289 -30.22 -19.30 26.65
C VAL A 289 -29.62 -19.58 28.03
N SER A 290 -29.39 -18.52 28.80
CA SER A 290 -28.87 -18.57 30.16
C SER A 290 -29.82 -17.90 31.15
N ASP A 291 -29.66 -18.20 32.43
CA ASP A 291 -30.14 -17.28 33.47
C ASP A 291 -29.40 -15.95 33.31
N GLN A 292 -30.14 -14.85 33.42
CA GLN A 292 -29.57 -13.49 33.44
C GLN A 292 -28.87 -13.21 34.77
#